data_AF-A0AAN7TZ20-F1
#
_entry.id   AF-A0AAN7TZ20-F1
#
_cell.length_a   1.000
_cell.length_b   1.000
_cell.length_c   1.000
_cell.angle_alpha   90.00
_cell.angle_beta   90.00
_cell.angle_gamma   90.00
#
_symmetry.space_group_name_H-M   'P 1'
#
loop_
_entity.id
_entity.type
_entity.pdbx_description
1 polymer ?
#
loop_
_entity_poly.entity_id
_entity_poly.type
_entity_poly.pdbx_seq_one_letter_code
_entity_poly.pdbx_strand_id
1 'polypeptide(L)'
;MDQFKFDFSNYLKTVQPSIIRIIIIGILTLGFMVFMEVGFYGEFTTMTIVECSGNGKNGTTDSMSLDNCFLEGVPECLNGYFNTNSKYSLNFPVSLFGLQGDEYSGFILLISFVCFLLEVMLYLALDYLLFLKRKRIQNILAGSKIFIEGEKKHEVRLTIFLLVNIFIFMGLKVVWIYWRNHQYGDMPCNGLNIHLSFGNNMVSSISLIVQFFLTYIFFPLMYFIAYVNLLSDLDFKNMMSHLSYSTVKQFKNITIFDIFKYQDLIDRVINEKYQDRSVFVRFIKSHTFTFYQTTDEEICEILLQHKALNPHEFKSMLYSGVEGVDISINNIDDGRSDLFNDKNNNNNSNVISQHQSQEPNEKTKLLN
;
A
#
# COMPACT_ATOMS: atom_id res chain seq x y z
N MET A 1 -25.76 -21.43 20.39
CA MET A 1 -24.86 -20.42 19.78
C MET A 1 -23.82 -21.19 18.96
N ASP A 2 -23.63 -20.88 17.68
CA ASP A 2 -22.71 -21.63 16.81
C ASP A 2 -21.26 -21.50 17.32
N GLN A 3 -20.66 -22.62 17.70
CA GLN A 3 -19.31 -22.66 18.30
C GLN A 3 -18.26 -22.13 17.32
N PHE A 4 -18.47 -22.28 16.01
CA PHE A 4 -17.62 -21.68 15.00
C PHE A 4 -17.66 -20.15 15.05
N LYS A 5 -18.86 -19.57 15.15
CA LYS A 5 -19.04 -18.10 15.23
C LYS A 5 -18.37 -17.54 16.48
N PHE A 6 -18.46 -18.25 17.61
CA PHE A 6 -17.82 -17.84 18.86
C PHE A 6 -16.29 -17.92 18.79
N ASP A 7 -15.73 -19.08 18.43
CA ASP A 7 -14.29 -19.32 18.38
C ASP A 7 -13.61 -18.39 17.36
N PHE A 8 -14.18 -18.27 16.16
CA PHE A 8 -13.62 -17.44 15.10
C PHE A 8 -13.77 -15.94 15.37
N SER A 9 -14.86 -15.49 16.00
CA SER A 9 -14.99 -14.09 16.42
C SER A 9 -13.97 -13.71 17.49
N ASN A 10 -13.67 -14.61 18.44
CA ASN A 10 -12.63 -14.37 19.45
C ASN A 10 -11.22 -14.36 18.84
N TYR A 11 -10.96 -15.23 17.87
CA TYR A 11 -9.72 -15.20 17.08
C TYR A 11 -9.58 -13.87 16.31
N LEU A 12 -10.63 -13.42 15.61
CA LEU A 12 -10.60 -12.15 14.88
C LEU A 12 -10.36 -10.94 15.80
N LYS A 13 -10.93 -10.91 17.01
CA LYS A 13 -10.63 -9.86 18.00
C LYS A 13 -9.16 -9.78 18.40
N THR A 14 -8.44 -10.90 18.31
CA THR A 14 -7.04 -11.01 18.69
C THR A 14 -6.11 -10.63 17.53
N VAL A 15 -6.50 -10.98 16.30
CA VAL A 15 -5.66 -10.84 15.10
C VAL A 15 -5.93 -9.53 14.35
N GLN A 16 -7.18 -9.05 14.31
CA GLN A 16 -7.52 -7.82 13.61
C GLN A 16 -6.88 -6.60 14.31
N PRO A 17 -6.24 -5.69 13.54
CA PRO A 17 -5.71 -4.47 14.12
C PRO A 17 -6.86 -3.60 14.68
N SER A 18 -6.63 -3.03 15.86
CA SER A 18 -7.56 -2.07 16.45
C SER A 18 -7.58 -0.77 15.64
N ILE A 19 -8.70 -0.04 15.68
CA ILE A 19 -8.82 1.26 15.01
C ILE A 19 -7.73 2.22 15.51
N ILE A 20 -7.39 2.16 16.80
CA ILE A 20 -6.32 2.94 17.42
C ILE A 20 -4.97 2.64 16.75
N ARG A 21 -4.65 1.37 16.49
CA ARG A 21 -3.40 0.99 15.81
C ARG A 21 -3.32 1.57 14.40
N ILE A 22 -4.42 1.55 13.64
CA ILE A 22 -4.48 2.14 12.29
C ILE A 22 -4.30 3.66 12.35
N ILE A 23 -4.96 4.34 13.29
CA ILE A 23 -4.79 5.78 13.49
C ILE A 23 -3.33 6.14 13.82
N ILE A 24 -2.69 5.36 14.71
CA ILE A 24 -1.27 5.57 15.06
C ILE A 24 -0.37 5.40 13.82
N ILE A 25 -0.58 4.36 13.02
CA ILE A 25 0.16 4.15 11.77
C ILE A 25 -0.05 5.32 10.81
N GLY A 26 -1.29 5.81 10.69
CA GLY A 26 -1.61 6.98 9.87
C GLY A 26 -0.88 8.25 10.33
N ILE A 27 -0.86 8.53 11.63
CA ILE A 27 -0.15 9.69 12.21
C ILE A 27 1.36 9.57 11.99
N LEU A 28 1.95 8.38 12.22
CA LEU A 28 3.38 8.15 11.99
C LEU A 28 3.74 8.32 10.51
N THR A 29 2.89 7.81 9.61
CA THR A 29 3.10 7.95 8.16
C THR A 29 3.02 9.42 7.73
N LEU A 30 2.02 10.16 8.21
CA LEU A 30 1.89 11.60 7.99
C LEU A 30 3.13 12.36 8.49
N GLY A 31 3.57 12.09 9.72
CA GLY A 31 4.75 12.74 10.31
C GLY A 31 6.01 12.47 9.49
N PHE A 32 6.20 11.24 9.03
CA PHE A 32 7.33 10.88 8.17
C PHE A 32 7.27 11.59 6.80
N MET A 33 6.10 11.60 6.15
CA MET A 33 5.91 12.29 4.86
C MET A 33 6.17 13.80 4.97
N VAL A 34 5.66 14.45 6.03
CA VAL A 34 5.90 15.88 6.28
C VAL A 34 7.37 16.16 6.58
N PHE A 35 8.02 15.32 7.38
CA PHE A 35 9.45 15.48 7.69
C PHE A 35 10.31 15.42 6.41
N MET A 36 10.03 14.45 5.52
CA MET A 36 10.72 14.34 4.23
C MET A 36 10.46 15.55 3.34
N GLU A 37 9.23 16.07 3.33
CA GLU A 37 8.86 17.24 2.53
C GLU A 37 9.56 18.52 3.01
N VAL A 38 9.56 18.76 4.33
CA VAL A 38 10.26 19.89 4.95
C VAL A 38 11.76 19.77 4.74
N GLY A 39 12.32 18.57 4.89
CA GLY A 39 13.74 18.30 4.62
C GLY A 39 14.11 18.63 3.18
N PHE A 40 13.31 18.18 2.21
CA PHE A 40 13.53 18.48 0.79
C PHE A 40 13.57 19.98 0.51
N TYR A 41 12.53 20.73 0.91
CA TYR A 41 12.48 22.17 0.64
C TYR A 41 13.50 22.97 1.43
N GLY A 42 13.86 22.53 2.64
CA GLY A 42 14.89 23.14 3.48
C GLY A 42 16.24 23.24 2.78
N GLU A 43 16.59 22.27 1.95
CA GLU A 43 17.84 22.26 1.18
C GLU A 43 17.89 23.31 0.05
N PHE A 44 16.72 23.81 -0.38
CA PHE A 44 16.62 24.88 -1.39
C PHE A 44 16.35 26.26 -0.77
N THR A 45 16.69 26.42 0.51
CA THR A 45 16.65 27.71 1.21
C THR A 45 18.01 28.38 1.34
N THR A 46 19.07 27.77 0.82
CA THR A 46 20.42 28.32 0.84
C THR A 46 21.02 28.36 -0.56
N MET A 47 21.60 29.51 -0.90
CA MET A 47 22.38 29.69 -2.12
C MET A 47 23.86 29.83 -1.78
N THR A 48 24.69 29.34 -2.69
CA THR A 48 26.14 29.37 -2.63
C THR A 48 26.67 30.10 -3.86
N ILE A 49 27.66 30.96 -3.65
CA ILE A 49 28.40 31.60 -4.73
C ILE A 49 29.34 30.57 -5.35
N VAL A 50 29.20 30.30 -6.65
CA VAL A 50 30.02 29.32 -7.37
C VAL A 50 31.19 30.00 -8.06
N GLU A 51 30.90 31.06 -8.81
CA GLU A 51 31.92 31.80 -9.56
C GLU A 51 31.44 33.21 -9.92
N CYS A 52 32.38 34.12 -10.16
CA CYS A 52 32.09 35.48 -10.61
C CYS A 52 32.95 35.83 -11.82
N SER A 53 32.38 36.58 -12.75
CA SER A 53 33.15 37.19 -13.83
C SER A 53 34.21 38.13 -13.25
N GLY A 54 35.43 38.10 -13.77
CA GLY A 54 36.46 39.08 -13.41
C GLY A 54 36.26 40.39 -14.18
N ASN A 55 36.52 41.51 -13.52
CA ASN A 55 36.76 42.77 -14.23
C ASN A 55 38.14 42.69 -14.90
N GLY A 56 38.17 42.26 -16.16
CA GLY A 56 39.42 42.26 -16.92
C GLY A 56 39.97 43.68 -17.03
N LYS A 57 41.29 43.82 -16.91
CA LYS A 57 41.96 45.10 -17.20
C LYS A 57 41.72 45.43 -18.68
N ASN A 58 40.87 46.43 -18.94
CA ASN A 58 40.41 46.92 -20.26
C ASN A 58 39.03 46.42 -20.75
N GLY A 59 38.10 46.09 -19.86
CA GLY A 59 36.67 45.97 -20.24
C GLY A 59 36.29 44.72 -21.03
N THR A 60 37.21 43.75 -21.14
CA THR A 60 36.89 42.38 -21.52
C THR A 60 36.60 41.56 -20.26
N THR A 61 35.50 40.81 -20.24
CA THR A 61 35.18 39.87 -19.16
C THR A 61 36.21 38.74 -19.14
N ASP A 62 37.05 38.72 -18.11
CA ASP A 62 38.03 37.65 -17.88
C ASP A 62 37.37 36.46 -17.17
N SER A 63 38.03 35.30 -17.31
CA SER A 63 37.66 33.97 -16.81
C SER A 63 36.89 33.97 -15.48
N MET A 64 35.79 33.20 -15.43
CA MET A 64 35.00 33.02 -14.21
C MET A 64 35.80 32.25 -13.15
N SER A 65 35.84 32.79 -11.92
CA SER A 65 36.49 32.13 -10.79
C SER A 65 35.88 32.59 -9.46
N LEU A 66 36.06 31.78 -8.42
CA LEU A 66 35.60 32.12 -7.07
C LEU A 66 36.51 33.19 -6.41
N ASP A 67 37.78 33.26 -6.79
CA ASP A 67 38.73 34.28 -6.33
C ASP A 67 38.30 35.70 -6.78
N ASN A 68 37.74 35.81 -7.99
CA ASN A 68 37.19 37.07 -8.49
C ASN A 68 36.05 37.59 -7.61
N CYS A 69 35.25 36.70 -7.01
CA CYS A 69 34.14 37.10 -6.14
C CYS A 69 34.63 37.82 -4.87
N PHE A 70 35.77 37.38 -4.31
CA PHE A 70 36.35 37.99 -3.12
C PHE A 70 37.05 39.30 -3.42
N LEU A 71 37.77 39.38 -4.55
CA LEU A 71 38.51 40.57 -4.97
C LEU A 71 37.58 41.75 -5.29
N GLU A 72 36.39 41.48 -5.82
CA GLU A 72 35.44 42.49 -6.31
C GLU A 72 34.31 42.83 -5.31
N GLY A 73 34.37 42.31 -4.08
CA GLY A 73 33.41 42.67 -3.01
C GLY A 73 31.98 42.17 -3.22
N VAL A 74 31.78 41.09 -3.98
CA VAL A 74 30.48 40.48 -4.29
C VAL A 74 29.60 40.20 -3.05
N PRO A 75 30.14 39.69 -1.93
CA PRO A 75 29.35 39.46 -0.72
C PRO A 75 28.66 40.71 -0.15
N GLU A 76 29.23 41.91 -0.34
CA GLU A 76 28.63 43.15 0.15
C GLU A 76 27.42 43.58 -0.66
N CYS A 77 27.48 43.37 -1.98
CA CYS A 77 26.37 43.63 -2.89
C CYS A 77 25.24 42.61 -2.71
N LEU A 78 25.57 41.32 -2.53
CA LEU A 78 24.58 40.30 -2.18
C LEU A 78 23.89 40.58 -0.83
N ASN A 79 24.63 41.12 0.15
CA ASN A 79 24.01 41.56 1.40
C ASN A 79 22.96 42.68 1.18
N GLY A 80 23.14 43.54 0.18
CA GLY A 80 22.14 44.55 -0.19
C GLY A 80 20.85 43.98 -0.80
N TYR A 81 20.96 42.89 -1.57
CA TYR A 81 19.80 42.24 -2.19
C TYR A 81 19.08 41.23 -1.29
N PHE A 82 19.84 40.48 -0.50
CA PHE A 82 19.32 39.33 0.26
C PHE A 82 19.33 39.54 1.78
N ASN A 83 19.87 40.67 2.28
CA ASN A 83 20.07 40.92 3.72
C ASN A 83 20.75 39.73 4.41
N THR A 84 21.86 39.28 3.85
CA THR A 84 22.58 38.05 4.25
C THR A 84 23.18 38.12 5.66
N ASN A 85 23.14 39.28 6.33
CA ASN A 85 23.70 39.56 7.67
C ASN A 85 25.21 39.32 7.79
N SER A 86 25.90 39.01 6.69
CA SER A 86 27.33 38.77 6.62
C SER A 86 27.89 39.24 5.28
N LYS A 87 28.96 40.02 5.36
CA LYS A 87 29.74 40.50 4.21
C LYS A 87 30.86 39.54 3.81
N TYR A 88 30.92 38.35 4.40
CA TYR A 88 32.02 37.40 4.22
C TYR A 88 31.58 35.97 3.93
N SER A 89 30.27 35.70 3.93
CA SER A 89 29.75 34.35 3.71
C SER A 89 29.53 34.08 2.23
N LEU A 90 30.07 32.96 1.74
CA LEU A 90 29.80 32.42 0.40
C LEU A 90 28.41 31.76 0.31
N ASN A 91 27.82 31.44 1.46
CA ASN A 91 26.49 30.82 1.57
C ASN A 91 25.54 31.78 2.28
N PHE A 92 24.33 31.92 1.74
CA PHE A 92 23.33 32.79 2.34
C PHE A 92 21.91 32.23 2.19
N PRO A 93 21.02 32.54 3.15
CA PRO A 93 19.65 32.10 3.08
C PRO A 93 18.88 32.88 2.01
N VAL A 94 18.02 32.17 1.29
CA VAL A 94 17.01 32.73 0.39
C VAL A 94 15.66 32.21 0.83
N SER A 95 14.68 33.11 0.92
CA SER A 95 13.29 32.75 1.26
C SER A 95 12.79 31.61 0.39
N LEU A 96 12.09 30.65 1.02
CA LEU A 96 11.45 29.54 0.31
C LEU A 96 10.36 30.02 -0.66
N PHE A 97 9.65 31.09 -0.29
CA PHE A 97 8.56 31.67 -1.07
C PHE A 97 9.03 32.56 -2.22
N GLY A 98 10.35 32.73 -2.37
CA GLY A 98 10.97 33.65 -3.31
C GLY A 98 11.20 35.05 -2.73
N LEU A 99 11.88 35.88 -3.51
CA LEU A 99 12.18 37.27 -3.19
C LEU A 99 11.25 38.24 -3.92
N GLN A 100 11.32 39.51 -3.54
CA GLN A 100 10.58 40.57 -4.18
C GLN A 100 10.97 40.68 -5.66
N GLY A 101 10.05 40.36 -6.57
CA GLY A 101 10.30 40.26 -8.03
C GLY A 101 10.20 38.84 -8.59
N ASP A 102 10.06 37.81 -7.74
CA ASP A 102 9.77 36.43 -8.17
C ASP A 102 8.26 36.18 -8.17
N GLU A 103 7.66 36.18 -9.36
CA GLU A 103 6.21 36.05 -9.51
C GLU A 103 5.71 34.60 -9.39
N TYR A 104 6.54 33.61 -9.69
CA TYR A 104 6.06 32.24 -9.94
C TYR A 104 6.53 31.20 -8.93
N SER A 105 7.68 31.37 -8.25
CA SER A 105 8.16 30.33 -7.31
C SER A 105 7.21 30.09 -6.15
N GLY A 106 6.65 31.15 -5.57
CA GLY A 106 5.68 31.04 -4.48
C GLY A 106 4.37 30.37 -4.94
N PHE A 107 3.94 30.63 -6.17
CA PHE A 107 2.73 30.04 -6.74
C PHE A 107 2.92 28.54 -7.05
N ILE A 108 4.04 28.17 -7.68
CA ILE A 108 4.38 26.78 -7.95
C ILE A 108 4.53 26.00 -6.63
N LEU A 109 5.16 26.60 -5.62
CA LEU A 109 5.28 26.02 -4.28
C LEU A 109 3.90 25.77 -3.65
N LEU A 110 2.99 26.74 -3.74
CA LEU A 110 1.62 26.60 -3.22
C LEU A 110 0.87 25.44 -3.90
N ILE A 111 0.94 25.34 -5.23
CA ILE A 111 0.33 24.23 -5.97
C ILE A 111 0.96 22.90 -5.54
N SER A 112 2.29 22.85 -5.43
CA SER A 112 3.01 21.66 -4.97
C SER A 112 2.54 21.22 -3.57
N PHE A 113 2.34 22.17 -2.65
CA PHE A 113 1.82 21.90 -1.32
C PHE A 113 0.37 21.39 -1.34
N VAL A 114 -0.50 21.93 -2.20
CA VAL A 114 -1.87 21.42 -2.38
C VAL A 114 -1.85 19.99 -2.93
N CYS A 115 -0.99 19.70 -3.91
CA CYS A 115 -0.81 18.36 -4.44
C CYS A 115 -0.34 17.38 -3.36
N PHE A 116 0.66 17.77 -2.55
CA PHE A 116 1.13 16.98 -1.41
C PHE A 116 0.00 16.66 -0.42
N LEU A 117 -0.80 17.66 -0.02
CA LEU A 117 -1.93 17.43 0.89
C LEU A 117 -2.98 16.48 0.29
N LEU A 118 -3.28 16.62 -0.99
CA LEU A 118 -4.21 15.72 -1.70
C LEU A 118 -3.68 14.29 -1.73
N GLU A 119 -2.39 14.10 -2.02
CA GLU A 119 -1.72 12.80 -2.03
C GLU A 119 -1.84 12.11 -0.67
N VAL A 120 -1.45 12.81 0.40
CA VAL A 120 -1.47 12.28 1.76
C VAL A 120 -2.89 11.93 2.21
N MET A 121 -3.87 12.80 1.91
CA MET A 121 -5.27 12.54 2.25
C MET A 121 -5.84 11.35 1.50
N LEU A 122 -5.50 11.21 0.20
CA LEU A 122 -5.90 10.07 -0.61
C LEU A 122 -5.27 8.77 -0.09
N TYR A 123 -3.98 8.80 0.26
CA TYR A 123 -3.27 7.68 0.86
C TYR A 123 -3.95 7.20 2.15
N LEU A 124 -4.18 8.11 3.10
CA LEU A 124 -4.82 7.78 4.37
C LEU A 124 -6.26 7.27 4.18
N ALA A 125 -7.00 7.85 3.24
CA ALA A 125 -8.34 7.39 2.91
C ALA A 125 -8.34 5.97 2.32
N LEU A 126 -7.39 5.64 1.43
CA LEU A 126 -7.26 4.32 0.84
C LEU A 126 -6.88 3.25 1.88
N ASP A 127 -5.94 3.56 2.77
CA ASP A 127 -5.56 2.67 3.87
C ASP A 127 -6.75 2.36 4.78
N TYR A 128 -7.48 3.41 5.16
CA TYR A 128 -8.65 3.28 6.00
C TYR A 128 -9.76 2.45 5.32
N LEU A 129 -10.10 2.75 4.07
CA LEU A 129 -11.13 2.02 3.32
C LEU A 129 -10.76 0.54 3.11
N LEU A 130 -9.48 0.26 2.84
CA LEU A 130 -8.98 -1.11 2.73
C LEU A 130 -9.12 -1.86 4.05
N PHE A 131 -8.73 -1.24 5.16
CA PHE A 131 -8.93 -1.80 6.50
C PHE A 131 -10.41 -2.08 6.79
N LEU A 132 -11.30 -1.13 6.49
CA LEU A 132 -12.75 -1.31 6.67
C LEU A 132 -13.28 -2.49 5.89
N LYS A 133 -12.97 -2.54 4.60
CA LYS A 133 -13.38 -3.62 3.71
C LYS A 133 -12.88 -4.97 4.22
N ARG A 134 -11.59 -5.06 4.56
CA ARG A 134 -10.96 -6.29 5.08
C ARG A 134 -11.64 -6.77 6.36
N LYS A 135 -11.78 -5.87 7.35
CA LYS A 135 -12.46 -6.17 8.61
C LYS A 135 -13.89 -6.65 8.39
N ARG A 136 -14.64 -6.00 7.49
CA ARG A 136 -16.02 -6.35 7.15
C ARG A 136 -16.12 -7.76 6.55
N ILE A 137 -15.28 -8.08 5.56
CA ILE A 137 -15.27 -9.41 4.93
C ILE A 137 -14.95 -10.51 5.97
N GLN A 138 -13.99 -10.26 6.85
CA GLN A 138 -13.64 -11.20 7.92
C GLN A 138 -14.78 -11.40 8.94
N ASN A 139 -15.48 -10.32 9.32
CA ASN A 139 -16.64 -10.41 10.20
C ASN A 139 -17.82 -11.16 9.55
N ILE A 140 -18.08 -10.93 8.26
CA ILE A 140 -19.09 -11.67 7.50
C ILE A 140 -18.73 -13.15 7.43
N LEU A 141 -17.45 -13.48 7.18
CA LEU A 141 -16.97 -14.85 7.19
C LEU A 141 -17.22 -15.52 8.55
N ALA A 142 -16.94 -14.82 9.65
CA ALA A 142 -17.21 -15.29 11.00
C ALA A 142 -18.69 -15.56 11.27
N GLY A 143 -19.56 -14.66 10.79
CA GLY A 143 -20.99 -14.69 11.07
C GLY A 143 -21.79 -15.64 10.17
N SER A 144 -21.35 -15.85 8.93
CA SER A 144 -22.14 -16.52 7.89
C SER A 144 -21.43 -17.70 7.20
N LYS A 145 -20.11 -17.89 7.43
CA LYS A 145 -19.27 -18.85 6.68
C LYS A 145 -19.26 -18.60 5.17
N ILE A 146 -19.54 -17.36 4.77
CA ILE A 146 -19.50 -16.92 3.38
C ILE A 146 -18.31 -15.99 3.22
N PHE A 147 -17.39 -16.34 2.32
CA PHE A 147 -16.29 -15.49 1.92
C PHE A 147 -16.70 -14.67 0.70
N ILE A 148 -16.61 -13.34 0.80
CA ILE A 148 -16.89 -12.44 -0.32
C ILE A 148 -15.58 -12.26 -1.10
N GLU A 149 -15.49 -12.91 -2.26
CA GLU A 149 -14.34 -12.81 -3.15
C GLU A 149 -14.47 -11.57 -4.01
N GLY A 150 -13.43 -10.72 -4.01
CA GLY A 150 -13.48 -9.46 -4.73
C GLY A 150 -12.23 -9.17 -5.52
N GLU A 151 -12.27 -9.40 -6.84
CA GLU A 151 -11.46 -8.64 -7.79
C GLU A 151 -12.14 -7.28 -8.04
N LYS A 152 -11.46 -6.18 -7.75
CA LYS A 152 -12.09 -4.84 -7.78
C LYS A 152 -11.44 -3.87 -8.76
N LYS A 153 -12.11 -3.67 -9.88
CA LYS A 153 -11.81 -2.62 -10.86
C LYS A 153 -11.76 -1.20 -10.27
N HIS A 154 -12.53 -0.90 -9.21
CA HIS A 154 -12.58 0.44 -8.61
C HIS A 154 -11.36 0.80 -7.76
N GLU A 155 -10.77 -0.19 -7.08
CA GLU A 155 -9.56 0.02 -6.26
C GLU A 155 -8.37 0.28 -7.18
N VAL A 156 -8.29 -0.44 -8.30
CA VAL A 156 -7.31 -0.19 -9.38
C VAL A 156 -7.40 1.26 -9.91
N ARG A 157 -8.61 1.79 -10.14
CA ARG A 157 -8.78 3.18 -10.61
C ARG A 157 -8.25 4.20 -9.60
N LEU A 158 -8.48 3.99 -8.31
CA LEU A 158 -7.97 4.88 -7.26
C LEU A 158 -6.45 4.78 -7.11
N THR A 159 -5.88 3.58 -7.23
CA THR A 159 -4.42 3.39 -7.25
C THR A 159 -3.78 4.05 -8.46
N ILE A 160 -4.40 3.96 -9.65
CA ILE A 160 -3.95 4.68 -10.85
C ILE A 160 -4.03 6.20 -10.63
N PHE A 161 -5.11 6.70 -10.03
CA PHE A 161 -5.25 8.12 -9.72
C PHE A 161 -4.18 8.60 -8.73
N LEU A 162 -3.88 7.81 -7.68
CA LEU A 162 -2.78 8.06 -6.75
C LEU A 162 -1.44 8.15 -7.50
N LEU A 163 -1.14 7.18 -8.38
CA LEU A 163 0.08 7.18 -9.21
C LEU A 163 0.20 8.44 -10.08
N VAL A 164 -0.89 8.84 -10.75
CA VAL A 164 -0.89 10.06 -11.60
C VAL A 164 -0.66 11.32 -10.76
N ASN A 165 -1.32 11.44 -9.60
CA ASN A 165 -1.16 12.59 -8.71
C ASN A 165 0.29 12.72 -8.23
N ILE A 166 0.87 11.59 -7.84
CA ILE A 166 2.27 11.43 -7.47
C ILE A 166 3.18 11.91 -8.62
N PHE A 167 3.01 11.44 -9.87
CA PHE A 167 3.81 11.93 -11.01
C PHE A 167 3.71 13.44 -11.24
N ILE A 168 2.51 14.02 -11.13
CA ILE A 168 2.29 15.46 -11.27
C ILE A 168 3.04 16.22 -10.16
N PHE A 169 2.94 15.76 -8.92
CA PHE A 169 3.62 16.36 -7.78
C PHE A 169 5.14 16.37 -7.94
N MET A 170 5.74 15.28 -8.40
CA MET A 170 7.16 15.23 -8.74
C MET A 170 7.54 16.20 -9.86
N GLY A 171 6.72 16.26 -10.90
CA GLY A 171 6.91 17.19 -12.01
C GLY A 171 6.93 18.64 -11.53
N LEU A 172 6.00 19.01 -10.65
CA LEU A 172 5.94 20.34 -10.04
C LEU A 172 7.19 20.66 -9.22
N LYS A 173 7.74 19.70 -8.47
CA LYS A 173 8.99 19.90 -7.74
C LYS A 173 10.18 20.16 -8.65
N VAL A 174 10.32 19.38 -9.72
CA VAL A 174 11.40 19.58 -10.70
C VAL A 174 11.26 20.94 -11.38
N VAL A 175 10.05 21.31 -11.78
CA VAL A 175 9.75 22.62 -12.35
C VAL A 175 10.07 23.75 -11.37
N TRP A 176 9.72 23.58 -10.09
CA TRP A 176 10.03 24.55 -9.04
C TRP A 176 11.53 24.75 -8.85
N ILE A 177 12.31 23.64 -8.76
CA ILE A 177 13.77 23.71 -8.65
C ILE A 177 14.36 24.40 -9.88
N TYR A 178 13.96 23.98 -11.08
CA TYR A 178 14.44 24.54 -12.34
C TYR A 178 14.16 26.04 -12.43
N TRP A 179 12.92 26.45 -12.14
CA TRP A 179 12.51 27.85 -12.18
C TRP A 179 13.33 28.69 -11.22
N ARG A 180 13.50 28.23 -9.97
CA ARG A 180 14.32 28.96 -9.01
C ARG A 180 15.79 29.00 -9.39
N ASN A 181 16.34 27.91 -9.92
CA ASN A 181 17.73 27.91 -10.38
C ASN A 181 17.92 28.88 -11.56
N HIS A 182 16.92 29.04 -12.44
CA HIS A 182 16.97 30.03 -13.50
C HIS A 182 16.84 31.47 -12.96
N GLN A 183 15.92 31.72 -12.03
CA GLN A 183 15.65 33.05 -11.49
C GLN A 183 16.78 33.59 -10.61
N TYR A 184 17.45 32.70 -9.87
CA TYR A 184 18.45 33.06 -8.87
C TYR A 184 19.87 32.62 -9.24
N GLY A 185 20.04 31.83 -10.31
CA GLY A 185 21.33 31.22 -10.65
C GLY A 185 22.31 32.19 -11.29
N ASP A 186 21.84 33.24 -11.95
CA ASP A 186 22.70 34.30 -12.49
C ASP A 186 22.22 35.66 -12.00
N MET A 187 23.10 36.42 -11.37
CA MET A 187 22.75 37.74 -10.84
C MET A 187 23.79 38.80 -11.20
N PRO A 188 23.35 39.95 -11.77
CA PRO A 188 24.23 41.07 -11.98
C PRO A 188 24.47 41.81 -10.67
N CYS A 189 25.72 42.14 -10.39
CA CYS A 189 26.12 42.81 -9.16
C CYS A 189 27.37 43.65 -9.42
N ASN A 190 27.29 44.95 -9.14
CA ASN A 190 28.37 45.91 -9.42
C ASN A 190 28.92 45.87 -10.88
N GLY A 191 28.07 45.50 -11.85
CA GLY A 191 28.45 45.35 -13.26
C GLY A 191 29.09 44.01 -13.63
N LEU A 192 29.21 43.08 -12.68
CA LEU A 192 29.69 41.71 -12.86
C LEU A 192 28.51 40.73 -12.92
N ASN A 193 28.69 39.61 -13.64
CA ASN A 193 27.76 38.49 -13.59
C ASN A 193 28.27 37.48 -12.55
N ILE A 194 27.42 37.16 -11.58
CA ILE A 194 27.68 36.16 -10.55
C ILE A 194 26.86 34.93 -10.87
N HIS A 195 27.51 33.76 -10.82
CA HIS A 195 26.82 32.48 -10.85
C HIS A 195 26.63 31.94 -9.44
N LEU A 196 25.38 31.67 -9.10
CA LEU A 196 24.92 31.13 -7.83
C LEU A 196 24.34 29.74 -8.08
N SER A 197 24.57 28.82 -7.15
CA SER A 197 23.88 27.54 -7.14
C SER A 197 23.24 27.31 -5.79
N PHE A 198 22.20 26.48 -5.75
CA PHE A 198 21.74 25.95 -4.49
C PHE A 198 22.89 25.19 -3.81
N GLY A 199 22.99 25.34 -2.49
CA GLY A 199 23.92 24.57 -1.67
C GLY A 199 23.49 23.10 -1.63
N ASN A 200 23.62 22.38 -2.74
CA ASN A 200 23.16 21.01 -2.86
C ASN A 200 23.90 20.12 -1.85
N ASN A 201 23.21 19.67 -0.82
CA ASN A 201 23.72 18.66 0.10
C ASN A 201 23.32 17.24 -0.32
N MET A 202 24.12 16.26 0.10
CA MET A 202 23.83 14.82 0.00
C MET A 202 22.43 14.46 0.51
N VAL A 203 21.92 15.21 1.50
CA VAL A 203 20.58 15.05 2.11
C VAL A 203 19.44 15.33 1.12
N SER A 204 19.56 16.32 0.23
CA SER A 204 18.55 16.62 -0.80
C SER A 204 18.42 15.48 -1.81
N SER A 205 19.56 14.91 -2.21
CA SER A 205 19.64 13.79 -3.16
C SER A 205 19.11 12.50 -2.54
N ILE A 206 19.46 12.22 -1.28
CA ILE A 206 18.91 11.10 -0.51
C ILE A 206 17.40 11.29 -0.32
N SER A 207 16.94 12.50 0.02
CA SER A 207 15.51 12.79 0.21
C SER A 207 14.72 12.59 -1.08
N LEU A 208 15.23 13.05 -2.22
CA LEU A 208 14.63 12.80 -3.53
C LEU A 208 14.55 11.30 -3.85
N ILE A 209 15.64 10.54 -3.63
CA ILE A 209 15.67 9.10 -3.89
C ILE A 209 14.70 8.35 -2.97
N VAL A 210 14.70 8.66 -1.67
CA VAL A 210 13.84 8.02 -0.67
C VAL A 210 12.39 8.37 -0.92
N GLN A 211 12.07 9.62 -1.21
CA GLN A 211 10.71 10.04 -1.55
C GLN A 211 10.26 9.41 -2.87
N PHE A 212 11.16 9.29 -3.87
CA PHE A 212 10.86 8.58 -5.11
C PHE A 212 10.53 7.10 -4.84
N PHE A 213 11.37 6.39 -4.09
CA PHE A 213 11.17 4.98 -3.80
C PHE A 213 9.94 4.70 -2.92
N LEU A 214 9.79 5.44 -1.82
CA LEU A 214 8.68 5.22 -0.88
C LEU A 214 7.35 5.66 -1.48
N THR A 215 7.30 6.83 -2.10
CA THR A 215 6.05 7.40 -2.58
C THR A 215 5.64 6.83 -3.94
N TYR A 216 6.53 6.70 -4.91
CA TYR A 216 6.16 6.37 -6.30
C TYR A 216 6.09 4.87 -6.56
N ILE A 217 6.92 4.10 -5.87
CA ILE A 217 7.04 2.65 -6.09
C ILE A 217 6.38 1.90 -4.94
N PHE A 218 6.79 2.19 -3.70
CA PHE A 218 6.43 1.35 -2.57
C PHE A 218 4.98 1.47 -2.14
N PHE A 219 4.45 2.69 -1.94
CA PHE A 219 3.07 2.86 -1.47
C PHE A 219 2.02 2.35 -2.45
N PRO A 220 2.03 2.70 -3.75
CA PRO A 220 1.05 2.16 -4.71
C PRO A 220 1.13 0.63 -4.82
N LEU A 221 2.34 0.06 -4.76
CA LEU A 221 2.56 -1.37 -4.82
C LEU A 221 2.04 -2.10 -3.57
N MET A 222 2.29 -1.55 -2.38
CA MET A 222 1.75 -2.05 -1.12
C MET A 222 0.23 -2.16 -1.19
N TYR A 223 -0.46 -1.14 -1.72
CA TYR A 223 -1.90 -1.21 -1.93
C TYR A 223 -2.28 -2.30 -2.92
N PHE A 224 -1.63 -2.36 -4.07
CA PHE A 224 -1.91 -3.39 -5.08
C PHE A 224 -1.82 -4.81 -4.48
N ILE A 225 -0.77 -5.09 -3.70
CA ILE A 225 -0.56 -6.37 -3.03
C ILE A 225 -1.62 -6.59 -1.92
N ALA A 226 -1.91 -5.57 -1.13
CA ALA A 226 -2.86 -5.66 -0.02
C ALA A 226 -4.33 -5.84 -0.50
N TYR A 227 -4.64 -5.41 -1.73
CA TYR A 227 -5.93 -5.66 -2.38
C TYR A 227 -6.07 -7.11 -2.87
N VAL A 228 -5.00 -7.70 -3.39
CA VAL A 228 -5.00 -9.10 -3.87
C VAL A 228 -5.07 -10.08 -2.71
N ASN A 229 -4.55 -9.71 -1.53
CA ASN A 229 -4.48 -10.60 -0.39
C ASN A 229 -5.34 -10.13 0.80
N LEU A 230 -6.67 -10.14 0.63
CA LEU A 230 -7.63 -9.75 1.68
C LEU A 230 -7.61 -10.65 2.93
N LEU A 231 -7.06 -11.86 2.81
CA LEU A 231 -6.91 -12.84 3.90
C LEU A 231 -5.48 -12.88 4.47
N SER A 232 -4.56 -12.01 4.03
CA SER A 232 -3.14 -12.04 4.41
C SER A 232 -2.89 -12.03 5.92
N ASP A 233 -3.77 -11.38 6.67
CA ASP A 233 -3.64 -11.19 8.11
C ASP A 233 -4.15 -12.39 8.91
N LEU A 234 -4.90 -13.30 8.26
CA LEU A 234 -5.32 -14.53 8.90
C LEU A 234 -4.16 -15.52 8.83
N ASP A 235 -3.40 -15.57 9.90
CA ASP A 235 -2.41 -16.63 10.09
C ASP A 235 -3.16 -17.95 10.34
N PHE A 236 -3.46 -18.67 9.26
CA PHE A 236 -4.15 -19.95 9.29
C PHE A 236 -3.42 -20.99 10.16
N LYS A 237 -2.11 -20.86 10.37
CA LYS A 237 -1.33 -21.73 11.26
C LYS A 237 -1.63 -21.42 12.73
N ASN A 238 -1.63 -20.15 13.12
CA ASN A 238 -2.06 -19.73 14.46
C ASN A 238 -3.57 -19.92 14.68
N MET A 239 -4.36 -19.84 13.61
CA MET A 239 -5.78 -20.13 13.63
C MET A 239 -6.04 -21.60 14.01
N MET A 240 -5.28 -22.54 13.45
CA MET A 240 -5.38 -23.96 13.78
C MET A 240 -5.02 -24.28 15.24
N SER A 241 -4.19 -23.47 15.90
CA SER A 241 -3.86 -23.66 17.32
C SER A 241 -4.88 -23.04 18.29
N HIS A 242 -5.72 -22.11 17.83
CA HIS A 242 -6.72 -21.42 18.67
C HIS A 242 -8.14 -21.91 18.45
N LEU A 243 -8.43 -22.61 17.35
CA LEU A 243 -9.75 -23.14 17.06
C LEU A 243 -9.87 -24.60 17.51
N SER A 244 -11.03 -24.96 18.05
CA SER A 244 -11.34 -26.35 18.37
C SER A 244 -11.35 -27.22 17.10
N TYR A 245 -10.98 -28.49 17.21
CA TYR A 245 -10.96 -29.43 16.08
C TYR A 245 -12.33 -29.52 15.35
N SER A 246 -13.43 -29.38 16.09
CA SER A 246 -14.78 -29.29 15.53
C SER A 246 -14.99 -28.03 14.68
N THR A 247 -14.48 -26.87 15.12
CA THR A 247 -14.51 -25.61 14.38
C THR A 247 -13.65 -25.66 13.12
N VAL A 248 -12.47 -26.30 13.19
CA VAL A 248 -11.58 -26.54 12.03
C VAL A 248 -12.30 -27.33 10.94
N LYS A 249 -13.04 -28.38 11.31
CA LYS A 249 -13.83 -29.17 10.34
C LYS A 249 -14.90 -28.35 9.62
N GLN A 250 -15.34 -27.21 10.16
CA GLN A 250 -16.35 -26.38 9.51
C GLN A 250 -15.78 -25.46 8.41
N PHE A 251 -14.45 -25.30 8.31
CA PHE A 251 -13.84 -24.52 7.22
C PHE A 251 -14.15 -25.11 5.84
N LYS A 252 -14.34 -26.44 5.75
CA LYS A 252 -14.75 -27.10 4.50
C LYS A 252 -16.13 -26.69 4.02
N ASN A 253 -16.95 -26.11 4.90
CA ASN A 253 -18.30 -25.64 4.58
C ASN A 253 -18.33 -24.15 4.19
N ILE A 254 -17.17 -23.49 4.15
CA ILE A 254 -17.07 -22.10 3.71
C ILE A 254 -17.37 -22.04 2.22
N THR A 255 -18.25 -21.12 1.86
CA THR A 255 -18.63 -20.88 0.47
C THR A 255 -18.20 -19.50 0.00
N ILE A 256 -17.79 -19.40 -1.24
CA ILE A 256 -17.40 -18.16 -1.90
C ILE A 256 -18.61 -17.53 -2.57
N PHE A 257 -18.77 -16.22 -2.39
CA PHE A 257 -19.75 -15.39 -3.08
C PHE A 257 -19.05 -14.23 -3.79
N ASP A 258 -19.44 -13.98 -5.02
CA ASP A 258 -18.82 -12.95 -5.87
C ASP A 258 -19.21 -11.53 -5.41
N ILE A 259 -18.24 -10.61 -5.39
CA ILE A 259 -18.45 -9.22 -4.94
C ILE A 259 -19.50 -8.46 -5.74
N PHE A 260 -19.63 -8.70 -7.05
CA PHE A 260 -20.63 -8.02 -7.89
C PHE A 260 -22.03 -8.52 -7.57
N LYS A 261 -22.18 -9.84 -7.45
CA LYS A 261 -23.46 -10.45 -7.02
C LYS A 261 -23.83 -10.02 -5.59
N TYR A 262 -22.83 -9.85 -4.73
CA TYR A 262 -23.02 -9.30 -3.39
C TYR A 262 -23.57 -7.86 -3.43
N GLN A 263 -22.98 -6.99 -4.24
CA GLN A 263 -23.44 -5.60 -4.35
C GLN A 263 -24.88 -5.55 -4.88
N ASP A 264 -25.18 -6.29 -5.94
CA ASP A 264 -26.53 -6.35 -6.52
C ASP A 264 -27.57 -6.86 -5.51
N LEU A 265 -27.22 -7.90 -4.74
CA LEU A 265 -28.08 -8.45 -3.70
C LEU A 265 -28.36 -7.41 -2.60
N ILE A 266 -27.31 -6.77 -2.08
CA ILE A 266 -27.43 -5.80 -1.00
C ILE A 266 -28.21 -4.57 -1.47
N ASP A 267 -27.90 -4.02 -2.64
CA ASP A 267 -28.61 -2.89 -3.22
C ASP A 267 -30.11 -3.21 -3.35
N ARG A 268 -30.47 -4.38 -3.89
CA ARG A 268 -31.87 -4.80 -4.03
C ARG A 268 -32.56 -4.90 -2.66
N VAL A 269 -32.00 -5.66 -1.73
CA VAL A 269 -32.63 -5.93 -0.42
C VAL A 269 -32.73 -4.66 0.42
N ILE A 270 -31.72 -3.78 0.40
CA ILE A 270 -31.77 -2.50 1.12
C ILE A 270 -32.81 -1.56 0.49
N ASN A 271 -32.90 -1.51 -0.84
CA ASN A 271 -33.88 -0.68 -1.52
C ASN A 271 -35.32 -1.11 -1.23
N GLU A 272 -35.58 -2.41 -1.15
CA GLU A 272 -36.88 -2.98 -0.78
C GLU A 272 -37.18 -2.77 0.71
N LYS A 273 -36.26 -3.16 1.61
CA LYS A 273 -36.46 -3.09 3.06
C LYS A 273 -36.58 -1.66 3.60
N TYR A 274 -35.94 -0.69 2.95
CA TYR A 274 -35.94 0.72 3.34
C TYR A 274 -36.59 1.63 2.30
N GLN A 275 -37.56 1.12 1.55
CA GLN A 275 -38.24 1.86 0.50
C GLN A 275 -38.84 3.20 0.99
N ASP A 276 -39.28 3.25 2.24
CA ASP A 276 -39.88 4.44 2.87
C ASP A 276 -38.85 5.51 3.29
N ARG A 277 -37.55 5.24 3.15
CA ARG A 277 -36.46 6.16 3.48
C ARG A 277 -35.98 6.93 2.25
N SER A 278 -35.27 8.04 2.48
CA SER A 278 -34.70 8.84 1.41
C SER A 278 -33.65 8.05 0.60
N VAL A 279 -33.49 8.43 -0.68
CA VAL A 279 -32.49 7.84 -1.60
C VAL A 279 -31.09 7.86 -0.99
N PHE A 280 -30.72 8.95 -0.32
CA PHE A 280 -29.41 9.10 0.32
C PHE A 280 -29.19 8.09 1.46
N VAL A 281 -30.21 7.84 2.29
CA VAL A 281 -30.10 6.84 3.37
C VAL A 281 -29.95 5.43 2.80
N ARG A 282 -30.69 5.11 1.74
CA ARG A 282 -30.57 3.81 1.04
C ARG A 282 -29.18 3.64 0.43
N PHE A 283 -28.66 4.68 -0.22
CA PHE A 283 -27.30 4.69 -0.78
C PHE A 283 -26.23 4.41 0.29
N ILE A 284 -26.27 5.11 1.44
CA ILE A 284 -25.31 4.88 2.53
C ILE A 284 -25.43 3.44 3.06
N LYS A 285 -26.65 2.93 3.24
CA LYS A 285 -26.88 1.57 3.72
C LYS A 285 -26.41 0.50 2.74
N SER A 286 -26.54 0.74 1.44
CA SER A 286 -26.17 -0.26 0.44
C SER A 286 -24.66 -0.34 0.22
N HIS A 287 -23.92 0.74 0.51
CA HIS A 287 -22.46 0.80 0.45
C HIS A 287 -21.79 0.23 1.73
N THR A 288 -22.00 -1.05 1.98
CA THR A 288 -21.64 -1.75 3.23
C THR A 288 -20.13 -1.83 3.55
N PHE A 289 -19.27 -1.66 2.54
CA PHE A 289 -17.81 -1.63 2.70
C PHE A 289 -17.24 -0.24 2.97
N THR A 290 -18.05 0.81 2.76
CA THR A 290 -17.64 2.21 2.94
C THR A 290 -18.27 2.79 4.20
N PHE A 291 -19.52 2.42 4.51
CA PHE A 291 -20.27 2.98 5.64
C PHE A 291 -20.67 1.90 6.67
N TYR A 292 -20.95 2.37 7.88
CA TYR A 292 -21.32 1.53 9.03
C TYR A 292 -22.84 1.46 9.31
N GLN A 293 -23.69 2.07 8.49
CA GLN A 293 -25.13 2.10 8.74
C GLN A 293 -25.82 0.73 8.64
N THR A 294 -25.22 -0.21 7.93
CA THR A 294 -25.69 -1.59 7.83
C THR A 294 -24.78 -2.45 8.69
N THR A 295 -25.37 -3.16 9.66
CA THR A 295 -24.62 -3.95 10.64
C THR A 295 -24.11 -5.25 10.04
N ASP A 296 -23.04 -5.82 10.62
CA ASP A 296 -22.52 -7.13 10.18
C ASP A 296 -23.58 -8.22 10.30
N GLU A 297 -24.43 -8.13 11.33
CA GLU A 297 -25.55 -9.05 11.57
C GLU A 297 -26.61 -8.96 10.48
N GLU A 298 -27.01 -7.74 10.11
CA GLU A 298 -27.96 -7.51 9.01
C GLU A 298 -27.43 -8.07 7.69
N ILE A 299 -26.14 -7.86 7.39
CA ILE A 299 -25.52 -8.40 6.18
C ILE A 299 -25.51 -9.94 6.22
N CYS A 300 -25.14 -10.53 7.37
CA CYS A 300 -25.14 -11.98 7.53
C CYS A 300 -26.54 -12.58 7.35
N GLU A 301 -27.58 -11.94 7.87
CA GLU A 301 -28.96 -12.37 7.70
C GLU A 301 -29.37 -12.37 6.22
N ILE A 302 -29.10 -11.28 5.50
CA ILE A 302 -29.39 -11.17 4.06
C ILE A 302 -28.68 -12.28 3.28
N LEU A 303 -27.40 -12.52 3.57
CA LEU A 303 -26.60 -13.54 2.89
C LEU A 303 -27.07 -14.96 3.19
N LEU A 304 -27.41 -15.26 4.45
CA LEU A 304 -27.90 -16.58 4.84
C LEU A 304 -29.28 -16.86 4.23
N GLN A 305 -30.17 -15.86 4.19
CA GLN A 305 -31.47 -15.97 3.52
C GLN A 305 -31.31 -16.20 2.02
N HIS A 306 -30.44 -15.43 1.36
CA HIS A 306 -30.19 -15.61 -0.08
C HIS A 306 -29.56 -16.97 -0.38
N LYS A 307 -28.65 -17.45 0.48
CA LYS A 307 -28.06 -18.81 0.36
C LYS A 307 -29.07 -19.92 0.52
N ALA A 308 -30.07 -19.76 1.39
CA ALA A 308 -31.15 -20.73 1.54
C ALA A 308 -32.03 -20.81 0.27
N LEU A 309 -32.24 -19.68 -0.41
CA LEU A 309 -33.06 -19.58 -1.61
C LEU A 309 -32.30 -19.96 -2.90
N ASN A 310 -31.03 -19.56 -3.01
CA ASN A 310 -30.21 -19.68 -4.22
C ASN A 310 -28.84 -20.31 -3.91
N PRO A 311 -28.78 -21.59 -3.46
CA PRO A 311 -27.53 -22.21 -3.03
C PRO A 311 -26.49 -22.36 -4.15
N HIS A 312 -26.92 -22.43 -5.41
CA HIS A 312 -26.07 -22.62 -6.59
C HIS A 312 -25.18 -21.41 -6.91
N GLU A 313 -25.49 -20.22 -6.36
CA GLU A 313 -24.66 -19.03 -6.55
C GLU A 313 -23.41 -19.02 -5.64
N PHE A 314 -23.37 -19.90 -4.64
CA PHE A 314 -22.31 -19.99 -3.65
C PHE A 314 -21.37 -21.15 -4.01
N LYS A 315 -20.14 -20.84 -4.41
CA LYS A 315 -19.14 -21.86 -4.78
C LYS A 315 -18.48 -22.42 -3.51
N SER A 316 -18.05 -23.68 -3.53
CA SER A 316 -17.21 -24.21 -2.43
C SER A 316 -15.83 -23.54 -2.45
N MET A 317 -15.31 -23.17 -1.26
CA MET A 317 -13.96 -22.62 -1.14
C MET A 317 -12.87 -23.69 -1.37
N LEU A 318 -13.14 -24.93 -0.98
CA LEU A 318 -12.28 -26.07 -1.31
C LEU A 318 -12.69 -26.60 -2.69
N TYR A 319 -11.72 -26.77 -3.59
CA TYR A 319 -11.91 -27.62 -4.75
C TYR A 319 -12.36 -28.99 -4.23
N SER A 320 -13.51 -29.46 -4.69
CA SER A 320 -13.87 -30.86 -4.54
C SER A 320 -12.82 -31.67 -5.29
N GLY A 321 -11.78 -32.09 -4.59
CA GLY A 321 -10.89 -33.11 -5.09
C GLY A 321 -11.73 -34.34 -5.37
N VAL A 322 -11.84 -34.69 -6.65
CA VAL A 322 -12.20 -36.00 -7.19
C VAL A 322 -13.41 -36.67 -6.53
N GLU A 323 -14.53 -36.69 -7.26
CA GLU A 323 -15.52 -37.75 -7.09
C GLU A 323 -14.80 -39.11 -7.12
N GLY A 324 -14.62 -39.77 -5.98
CA GLY A 324 -14.02 -41.11 -5.94
C GLY A 324 -13.01 -41.42 -4.84
N VAL A 325 -13.14 -40.87 -3.62
CA VAL A 325 -12.60 -41.58 -2.44
C VAL A 325 -13.70 -41.67 -1.40
N ASP A 326 -14.40 -42.80 -1.46
CA ASP A 326 -15.32 -43.25 -0.43
C ASP A 326 -14.49 -43.52 0.84
N ILE A 327 -14.43 -42.53 1.73
CA ILE A 327 -13.87 -42.75 3.07
C ILE A 327 -14.97 -43.50 3.83
N SER A 328 -15.01 -44.82 3.64
CA SER A 328 -15.75 -45.71 4.51
C SER A 328 -15.31 -45.43 5.95
N ILE A 329 -16.22 -44.86 6.72
CA ILE A 329 -16.09 -44.70 8.17
C ILE A 329 -16.06 -46.11 8.75
N ASN A 330 -14.87 -46.69 8.87
CA ASN A 330 -14.71 -47.87 9.69
C ASN A 330 -14.67 -47.41 11.14
N ASN A 331 -15.75 -47.76 11.84
CA ASN A 331 -15.86 -47.77 13.30
C ASN A 331 -14.57 -48.31 13.91
N ILE A 332 -13.82 -47.43 14.59
CA ILE A 332 -12.84 -47.85 15.59
C ILE A 332 -13.64 -47.91 16.88
N ASP A 333 -14.19 -49.09 17.15
CA ASP A 333 -14.68 -49.47 18.46
C ASP A 333 -13.52 -50.07 19.25
N ASP A 334 -13.49 -49.73 20.54
CA ASP A 334 -12.42 -50.02 21.50
C ASP A 334 -12.19 -51.53 21.71
N GLY A 335 -10.91 -51.92 21.80
CA GLY A 335 -10.40 -52.81 22.87
C GLY A 335 -10.83 -54.28 22.93
N ARG A 336 -9.93 -55.14 22.41
CA ARG A 336 -9.39 -56.35 23.07
C ARG A 336 -10.29 -57.59 23.25
N SER A 337 -9.97 -58.68 22.55
CA SER A 337 -9.48 -59.95 23.14
C SER A 337 -9.35 -61.09 22.10
N ASP A 338 -8.16 -61.68 22.09
CA ASP A 338 -7.88 -63.13 22.10
C ASP A 338 -8.26 -64.05 20.93
N LEU A 339 -7.19 -64.47 20.23
CA LEU A 339 -6.69 -65.85 20.09
C LEU A 339 -7.55 -66.98 19.48
N PHE A 340 -6.88 -67.68 18.55
CA PHE A 340 -7.02 -69.05 18.00
C PHE A 340 -7.62 -69.23 16.59
N ASN A 341 -6.73 -69.67 15.68
CA ASN A 341 -6.79 -70.86 14.78
C ASN A 341 -8.15 -71.29 14.19
N ASP A 342 -8.30 -71.76 12.95
CA ASP A 342 -7.43 -72.68 12.19
C ASP A 342 -7.84 -72.72 10.68
N LYS A 343 -6.85 -73.02 9.83
CA LYS A 343 -6.82 -73.74 8.52
C LYS A 343 -8.09 -74.02 7.69
N ASN A 344 -8.03 -73.67 6.39
CA ASN A 344 -7.85 -74.54 5.20
C ASN A 344 -8.18 -73.73 3.92
N ASN A 345 -7.31 -73.45 2.93
CA ASN A 345 -6.43 -74.26 2.06
C ASN A 345 -7.14 -74.87 0.81
N ASN A 346 -6.96 -74.24 -0.36
CA ASN A 346 -6.33 -74.79 -1.58
C ASN A 346 -6.49 -73.79 -2.76
N ASN A 347 -5.41 -73.15 -3.21
CA ASN A 347 -4.42 -73.57 -4.21
C ASN A 347 -4.89 -73.50 -5.67
N ASN A 348 -4.29 -72.58 -6.42
CA ASN A 348 -3.50 -72.97 -7.59
C ASN A 348 -2.29 -72.02 -7.72
N SER A 349 -1.08 -72.59 -7.75
CA SER A 349 0.19 -71.88 -7.67
C SER A 349 0.96 -71.90 -9.00
N ASN A 350 1.49 -70.73 -9.35
CA ASN A 350 2.83 -70.40 -9.87
C ASN A 350 3.41 -71.12 -11.09
N VAL A 351 4.05 -70.34 -12.00
CA VAL A 351 5.52 -70.20 -12.04
C VAL A 351 5.93 -68.80 -12.55
N ILE A 352 7.02 -68.32 -11.95
CA ILE A 352 7.73 -67.03 -11.99
C ILE A 352 8.63 -66.88 -13.23
N SER A 353 8.91 -65.66 -13.68
CA SER A 353 10.21 -65.29 -14.25
C SER A 353 10.54 -63.82 -13.94
N GLN A 354 11.76 -63.62 -13.46
CA GLN A 354 12.36 -62.40 -12.93
C GLN A 354 12.73 -61.41 -14.05
N HIS A 355 12.70 -60.10 -13.76
CA HIS A 355 13.86 -59.24 -14.02
C HIS A 355 13.89 -58.02 -13.09
N GLN A 356 15.05 -57.84 -12.46
CA GLN A 356 15.46 -56.79 -11.54
C GLN A 356 15.75 -55.45 -12.23
N SER A 357 15.56 -54.37 -11.44
CA SER A 357 16.43 -53.18 -11.21
C SER A 357 16.98 -52.41 -12.43
N GLN A 358 16.97 -51.07 -12.49
CA GLN A 358 17.77 -50.16 -11.64
C GLN A 358 17.56 -48.70 -12.13
N GLU A 359 17.74 -47.74 -11.22
CA GLU A 359 17.90 -46.30 -11.46
C GLU A 359 19.03 -45.97 -12.47
N PRO A 360 19.18 -44.69 -12.85
CA PRO A 360 20.50 -44.11 -12.64
C PRO A 360 20.45 -42.75 -11.94
N ASN A 361 21.28 -42.65 -10.91
CA ASN A 361 21.71 -41.41 -10.28
C ASN A 361 23.22 -41.28 -10.56
N GLU A 362 23.67 -40.11 -11.03
CA GLU A 362 24.95 -39.43 -10.70
C GLU A 362 25.62 -38.66 -11.85
N LYS A 363 25.79 -37.36 -11.59
CA LYS A 363 27.01 -36.54 -11.68
C LYS A 363 27.83 -36.48 -12.99
N THR A 364 27.83 -35.26 -13.54
CA THR A 364 29.00 -34.41 -13.84
C THR A 364 30.10 -34.93 -14.78
N LYS A 365 30.19 -34.33 -15.97
CA LYS A 365 31.43 -33.86 -16.67
C LYS A 365 31.01 -33.08 -17.92
N LEU A 366 31.14 -31.74 -17.95
CA LEU A 366 32.31 -31.00 -18.43
C LEU A 366 32.70 -31.30 -19.89
N LEU A 367 32.66 -30.22 -20.70
CA LEU A 367 33.37 -29.94 -21.95
C LEU A 367 32.87 -30.63 -23.23
N ASN A 368 32.17 -29.85 -24.07
CA ASN A 368 32.75 -29.32 -25.30
C ASN A 368 32.11 -27.96 -25.64
#